data_AF-A0A8I0GRM1-F1
#
_entry.id   AF-A0A8I0GRM1-F1
#
_cell.length_a   1.000
_cell.length_b   1.000
_cell.length_c   1.000
_cell.angle_alpha   90.00
_cell.angle_beta   90.00
_cell.angle_gamma   90.00
#
_symmetry.space_group_name_H-M   'P 1'
#
loop_
_entity.id
_entity.type
_entity.pdbx_description
1 polymer ?
#
loop_
_entity_poly.entity_id
_entity_poly.type
_entity_poly.pdbx_seq_one_letter_code
_entity_poly.pdbx_strand_id
1 'polypeptide(L)'
;MADNQLSQWMRALVSYVRSGQPDLTNRQMALLLISYITPGPHTVRGLAQQLGVSKPVITRALNTLGSLGYLRRERDDNDRRNIFVAKTEKGAAFLDAFGKSIDLEKARG
;
A
#
# COMPACT_ATOMS: atom_id res chain seq x y z
N MET A 1 4.81 17.25 -22.27
CA MET A 1 5.39 15.95 -21.86
C MET A 1 5.15 15.57 -20.39
N ALA A 2 4.58 16.43 -19.54
CA ALA A 2 4.12 16.04 -18.19
C ALA A 2 2.78 15.26 -18.17
N ASP A 3 2.10 15.21 -19.32
CA ASP A 3 0.72 14.73 -19.45
C ASP A 3 0.59 13.19 -19.39
N ASN A 4 1.68 12.44 -19.64
CA ASN A 4 1.61 10.98 -19.71
C ASN A 4 1.53 10.33 -18.32
N GLN A 5 2.37 10.75 -17.37
CA GLN A 5 2.47 10.06 -16.08
C GLN A 5 1.24 10.25 -15.19
N LEU A 6 0.65 11.46 -15.19
CA LEU A 6 -0.59 11.71 -14.46
C LEU A 6 -1.77 10.96 -15.11
N SER A 7 -1.80 10.88 -16.45
CA SER A 7 -2.81 10.10 -17.19
C SER A 7 -2.71 8.60 -16.93
N GLN A 8 -1.50 8.06 -16.80
CA GLN A 8 -1.29 6.65 -16.40
C GLN A 8 -1.80 6.40 -14.97
N TRP A 9 -1.46 7.28 -14.03
CA TRP A 9 -1.98 7.19 -12.66
C TRP A 9 -3.51 7.29 -12.59
N MET A 10 -4.10 8.24 -13.31
CA MET A 10 -5.56 8.38 -13.39
C MET A 10 -6.20 7.10 -13.92
N ARG A 11 -5.68 6.52 -15.01
CA ARG A 11 -6.19 5.27 -15.58
C ARG A 11 -6.10 4.10 -14.60
N ALA A 12 -4.98 3.96 -13.90
CA ALA A 12 -4.80 2.94 -12.87
C ALA A 12 -5.81 3.08 -11.73
N LEU A 13 -6.01 4.31 -11.24
CA LEU A 13 -7.02 4.61 -10.23
C LEU A 13 -8.44 4.29 -10.72
N VAL A 14 -8.80 4.69 -11.94
CA VAL A 14 -10.11 4.36 -12.53
C VAL A 14 -10.30 2.86 -12.71
N SER A 15 -9.26 2.15 -13.16
CA SER A 15 -9.29 0.69 -13.31
C SER A 15 -9.48 0.00 -11.95
N TYR A 16 -8.79 0.48 -10.92
CA TYR A 16 -8.93 -0.04 -9.56
C TYR A 16 -10.35 0.17 -9.02
N VAL A 17 -10.92 1.38 -9.16
CA VAL A 17 -12.32 1.67 -8.76
C VAL A 17 -13.31 0.75 -9.48
N ARG A 18 -13.04 0.40 -10.75
CA ARG A 18 -13.89 -0.51 -11.54
C ARG A 18 -13.67 -2.00 -11.24
N SER A 19 -12.61 -2.36 -10.53
CA SER A 19 -12.22 -3.76 -10.30
C SER A 19 -13.10 -4.51 -9.28
N GLY A 20 -13.94 -3.79 -8.52
CA GLY A 20 -14.75 -4.37 -7.45
C GLY A 20 -13.95 -4.75 -6.19
N GLN A 21 -12.66 -4.41 -6.14
CA GLN A 21 -11.85 -4.56 -4.94
C GLN A 21 -12.31 -3.58 -3.84
N PRO A 22 -12.06 -3.87 -2.55
CA PRO A 22 -12.39 -2.97 -1.46
C PRO A 22 -11.77 -1.59 -1.66
N ASP A 23 -12.56 -0.53 -1.42
CA ASP A 23 -12.09 0.86 -1.52
C ASP A 23 -11.05 1.17 -0.43
N LEU A 24 -9.85 1.52 -0.88
CA LEU A 24 -8.78 2.00 -0.03
C LEU A 24 -8.77 3.53 -0.05
N THR A 25 -8.78 4.12 1.15
CA THR A 25 -8.45 5.54 1.29
C THR A 25 -7.03 5.81 0.80
N ASN A 26 -6.74 7.04 0.35
CA ASN A 26 -5.39 7.44 -0.07
C ASN A 26 -4.30 7.10 0.97
N ARG A 27 -4.65 7.17 2.26
CA ARG A 27 -3.73 6.81 3.35
C ARG A 27 -3.44 5.32 3.39
N GLN A 28 -4.46 4.47 3.23
CA GLN A 28 -4.29 3.03 3.18
C GLN A 28 -3.49 2.62 1.93
N MET A 29 -3.80 3.21 0.78
CA MET A 29 -3.04 2.98 -0.46
C MET A 29 -1.57 3.41 -0.30
N ALA A 30 -1.30 4.60 0.25
CA ALA A 30 0.06 5.08 0.49
C ALA A 30 0.82 4.16 1.45
N LEU A 31 0.20 3.71 2.54
CA LEU A 31 0.83 2.77 3.49
C LEU A 31 1.14 1.42 2.85
N LEU A 32 0.24 0.91 2.00
CA LEU A 32 0.46 -0.34 1.29
C LEU A 32 1.62 -0.21 0.30
N LEU A 33 1.64 0.85 -0.51
CA LEU A 33 2.74 1.14 -1.44
C LEU A 33 4.09 1.28 -0.73
N ILE A 34 4.16 2.10 0.32
CA ILE A 34 5.39 2.28 1.13
C ILE A 34 5.85 0.91 1.67
N SER A 35 4.95 0.15 2.28
CA SER A 35 5.31 -1.12 2.93
C SER A 35 5.89 -2.15 1.95
N TYR A 36 5.51 -2.09 0.67
CA TYR A 36 5.93 -3.05 -0.35
C TYR A 36 7.10 -2.59 -1.20
N ILE A 37 7.19 -1.29 -1.51
CA ILE A 37 8.17 -0.73 -2.45
C ILE A 37 9.45 -0.28 -1.73
N THR A 38 9.34 0.27 -0.51
CA THR A 38 10.53 0.75 0.21
C THR A 38 11.12 -0.34 1.11
N PRO A 39 12.46 -0.33 1.35
CA PRO A 39 13.10 -1.28 2.25
C PRO A 39 12.50 -1.24 3.66
N GLY A 40 12.33 -2.42 4.27
CA GLY A 40 11.91 -2.55 5.66
C GLY A 40 13.10 -2.58 6.65
N PRO A 41 12.85 -2.84 7.95
CA PRO A 41 11.56 -3.18 8.55
C PRO A 41 10.66 -1.96 8.80
N HIS A 42 9.38 -2.08 8.43
CA HIS A 42 8.39 -1.01 8.63
C HIS A 42 7.72 -1.14 9.99
N THR A 43 7.79 -0.09 10.81
CA THR A 43 7.12 -0.03 12.12
C THR A 43 6.00 1.01 12.12
N VAL A 44 5.03 0.86 13.04
CA VAL A 44 3.98 1.88 13.25
C VAL A 44 4.58 3.26 13.52
N ARG A 45 5.67 3.32 14.31
CA ARG A 45 6.37 4.57 14.62
C ARG A 45 7.02 5.18 13.38
N GLY A 46 7.76 4.39 12.60
CA GLY A 46 8.43 4.85 11.39
C GLY A 46 7.44 5.36 10.35
N LEU A 47 6.36 4.61 10.11
CA LEU A 47 5.31 5.01 9.17
C LEU A 47 4.56 6.28 9.61
N ALA A 48 4.35 6.46 10.92
CA ALA A 48 3.74 7.67 11.47
C ALA A 48 4.62 8.90 11.22
N GLN A 49 5.92 8.77 11.46
CA GLN A 49 6.89 9.83 11.20
C GLN A 49 6.98 10.15 9.70
N GLN A 50 7.04 9.13 8.84
CA GLN A 50 7.14 9.31 7.39
C GLN A 50 5.92 10.02 6.79
N LEU A 51 4.71 9.71 7.28
CA LEU A 51 3.48 10.33 6.80
C LEU A 51 3.09 11.62 7.55
N GLY A 52 3.86 12.04 8.56
CA GLY A 52 3.56 13.24 9.36
C GLY A 52 2.24 13.15 10.14
N VAL A 53 1.85 11.95 10.58
CA VAL A 53 0.57 11.72 11.30
C VAL A 53 0.78 10.98 12.61
N SER A 54 -0.24 10.95 13.46
CA SER A 54 -0.17 10.27 14.75
C SER A 54 -0.18 8.73 14.62
N LYS A 55 0.44 8.04 15.58
CA LYS A 55 0.46 6.56 15.64
C LYS A 55 -0.94 5.91 15.59
N PRO A 56 -1.99 6.45 16.26
CA PRO A 56 -3.35 5.89 16.15
C PRO A 56 -3.91 5.92 14.71
N VAL A 57 -3.57 6.94 13.93
CA VAL A 57 -3.99 7.05 12.52
C VAL A 57 -3.38 5.91 11.70
N ILE A 58 -2.08 5.66 11.87
CA ILE A 58 -1.39 4.54 11.22
C ILE A 58 -1.96 3.20 11.69
N THR A 59 -2.15 3.03 12.99
CA THR A 59 -2.66 1.79 13.58
C THR A 59 -4.03 1.43 13.01
N ARG A 60 -4.94 2.39 12.89
CA ARG A 60 -6.26 2.16 12.27
C ARG A 60 -6.14 1.74 10.81
N ALA A 61 -5.30 2.42 10.02
CA ALA A 61 -5.11 2.07 8.62
C ALA A 61 -4.49 0.67 8.45
N LEU A 62 -3.49 0.31 9.26
CA LEU A 62 -2.90 -1.03 9.26
C LEU A 62 -3.88 -2.10 9.73
N ASN A 63 -4.77 -1.80 10.68
CA ASN A 63 -5.84 -2.72 11.07
C ASN A 63 -6.77 -3.02 9.90
N THR A 64 -7.21 -2.00 9.16
CA THR A 64 -8.05 -2.19 7.98
C THR A 64 -7.34 -2.98 6.89
N LEU A 65 -6.09 -2.61 6.56
CA LEU A 65 -5.32 -3.35 5.56
C LEU A 65 -5.07 -4.80 5.98
N GLY A 66 -4.86 -5.03 7.27
CA GLY A 66 -4.75 -6.37 7.85
C GLY A 66 -6.04 -7.17 7.76
N SER A 67 -7.20 -6.57 8.06
CA SER A 67 -8.50 -7.25 7.93
C SER A 67 -8.87 -7.57 6.48
N LEU A 68 -8.40 -6.74 5.53
CA LEU A 68 -8.51 -7.03 4.10
C LEU A 68 -7.50 -8.10 3.62
N GLY A 69 -6.55 -8.48 4.47
CA GLY A 69 -5.53 -9.48 4.18
C GLY A 69 -4.37 -8.98 3.32
N TYR A 70 -4.19 -7.66 3.18
CA TYR A 70 -3.13 -7.08 2.35
C TYR A 70 -1.78 -6.97 3.07
N LEU A 71 -1.75 -7.08 4.39
CA LEU A 71 -0.53 -7.12 5.19
C LEU A 71 -0.79 -7.86 6.50
N ARG A 72 0.27 -8.22 7.22
CA ARG A 72 0.21 -8.71 8.60
C ARG A 72 0.98 -7.79 9.53
N ARG A 73 0.60 -7.85 10.81
CA ARG A 73 1.33 -7.19 11.90
C ARG A 73 2.00 -8.28 12.71
N GLU A 74 3.32 -8.26 12.74
CA GLU A 74 4.13 -9.25 13.44
C GLU A 74 4.82 -8.53 14.60
N ARG A 75 4.79 -9.14 15.79
CA ARG A 75 5.54 -8.63 16.94
C ARG A 75 6.98 -9.08 16.78
N ASP A 76 7.91 -8.21 17.11
CA ASP A 76 9.31 -8.59 17.24
C ASP A 76 9.45 -9.62 18.38
N ASP A 77 10.14 -10.72 18.11
CA ASP A 77 10.39 -11.77 19.08
C ASP A 77 11.41 -11.34 20.16
N ASN A 78 12.31 -10.40 19.82
CA ASN A 78 13.31 -9.87 20.74
C ASN A 78 12.80 -8.69 21.59
N ASP A 79 11.87 -7.90 21.04
CA ASP A 79 11.19 -6.81 21.75
C ASP A 79 9.71 -6.72 21.35
N ARG A 80 8.84 -7.41 22.09
CA ARG A 80 7.39 -7.49 21.82
C ARG A 80 6.66 -6.13 21.80
N ARG A 81 7.34 -5.04 22.15
CA ARG A 81 6.84 -3.66 22.01
C ARG A 81 6.93 -3.15 20.57
N ASN A 82 7.78 -3.73 19.74
CA ASN A 82 7.90 -3.44 18.32
C ASN A 82 6.93 -4.30 17.52
N ILE A 83 6.16 -3.63 16.67
CA ILE A 83 5.25 -4.26 15.71
C ILE A 83 5.73 -3.87 14.32
N PHE A 84 6.09 -4.89 13.53
CA PHE A 84 6.48 -4.76 12.15
C PHE A 84 5.32 -5.06 11.21
N VAL A 85 5.36 -4.45 10.04
CA VAL A 85 4.46 -4.77 8.93
C VAL A 85 5.11 -5.83 8.07
N ALA A 86 4.44 -6.97 7.93
CA ALA A 86 4.84 -8.07 7.06
C ALA A 86 3.97 -8.08 5.80
N LYS A 87 4.63 -8.33 4.66
CA LYS A 87 3.97 -8.47 3.35
C LYS A 87 3.17 -9.77 3.32
N THR A 88 2.15 -9.81 2.48
CA THR A 88 1.31 -10.99 2.20
C THR A 88 1.26 -11.23 0.70
N GLU A 89 0.99 -12.46 0.31
CA GLU A 89 0.80 -12.80 -1.10
C GLU A 89 -0.38 -12.04 -1.72
N LYS A 90 -1.50 -11.91 -0.99
CA LYS A 90 -2.67 -11.16 -1.44
C LYS A 90 -2.35 -9.67 -1.68
N GLY A 91 -1.60 -9.04 -0.77
CA GLY A 91 -1.18 -7.65 -0.95
C GLY A 91 -0.17 -7.48 -2.11
N ALA A 92 0.73 -8.43 -2.30
CA ALA A 92 1.64 -8.44 -3.45
C ALA A 92 0.87 -8.56 -4.77
N ALA A 93 -0.08 -9.51 -4.86
CA ALA A 93 -0.91 -9.70 -6.04
C ALA A 93 -1.79 -8.48 -6.35
N PHE A 94 -2.34 -7.83 -5.31
CA PHE A 94 -3.08 -6.58 -5.45
C PHE A 94 -2.21 -5.48 -6.09
N LEU A 95 -0.99 -5.26 -5.56
CA LEU A 95 -0.11 -4.23 -6.08
C LEU A 95 0.47 -4.54 -7.47
N ASP A 96 0.69 -5.81 -7.80
CA ASP A 96 1.07 -6.24 -9.15
C ASP A 96 -0.04 -5.93 -10.17
N ALA A 97 -1.30 -6.27 -9.85
CA ALA A 97 -2.44 -5.93 -10.68
C ALA A 97 -2.64 -4.41 -10.82
N PHE A 98 -2.46 -3.67 -9.72
CA PHE A 98 -2.49 -2.21 -9.73
C PHE A 98 -1.37 -1.63 -10.60
N GLY A 99 -0.13 -2.12 -10.45
CA GLY A 99 1.03 -1.69 -11.25
C GLY A 99 0.85 -1.94 -12.74
N LYS A 100 0.34 -3.12 -13.12
CA LYS A 100 0.03 -3.45 -14.52
C LYS A 100 -0.94 -2.45 -15.17
N SER A 101 -1.89 -1.90 -14.40
CA SER A 101 -2.83 -0.91 -14.91
C SER A 101 -2.20 0.45 -15.22
N ILE A 102 -1.01 0.75 -14.68
CA ILE A 102 -0.20 1.93 -14.99
C ILE A 102 0.54 1.73 -16.34
N ASP A 103 1.03 0.51 -16.61
CA ASP A 103 1.93 0.20 -17.73
C ASP A 103 1.25 -0.12 -19.08
N LEU A 104 -0.08 -0.08 -19.16
CA LEU A 104 -0.88 -0.51 -20.33
C LEU A 104 -0.61 0.23 -21.66
N GLU A 105 0.32 1.19 -21.73
CA GLU A 105 0.76 1.80 -22.99
C GLU A 105 1.94 1.12 -23.68
N LYS A 106 2.72 0.24 -23.02
CA LYS A 106 3.83 -0.44 -23.72
C LYS A 106 3.38 -1.50 -24.74
N ALA A 107 2.12 -1.94 -24.69
CA ALA A 107 1.63 -3.08 -25.47
C ALA A 107 0.75 -2.70 -26.68
N ARG A 108 0.53 -1.40 -26.94
CA ARG A 108 -0.32 -0.91 -28.04
C ARG A 108 0.38 0.09 -28.98
N GLY A 109 1.70 0.25 -28.86
CA GLY A 109 2.54 1.09 -29.72
C GLY A 109 3.58 0.26 -30.44
#